data_AF-A0A5B6UUV7-F1
#
_entry.id   AF-A0A5B6UUV7-F1
#
_cell.length_a   1.000
_cell.length_b   1.000
_cell.length_c   1.000
_cell.angle_alpha   90.00
_cell.angle_beta   90.00
_cell.angle_gamma   90.00
#
_symmetry.space_group_name_H-M   'P 1'
#
loop_
_entity.id
_entity.type
_entity.pdbx_description
1 polymer ?
#
loop_
_entity_poly.entity_id
_entity_poly.type
_entity_poly.pdbx_seq_one_letter_code
_entity_poly.pdbx_strand_id
1 'polypeptide(L)'
;MAATGSYFSIIALIILIQLATNLNSCSAATPIRHSGRNTGFIRTSCRTTLQPSLCFVTFSRYATRIRGSPRLLATTALSLAFNTTRFATKSMITLSKRHGLKRREAAALRVCVEELGDSIDELKDSIGKLSRHGAGGSTFRRQVSDLQTWVSAALTDDDTCMDGLSRKSINRKFRSRVRRRVGKVAHLTSIALAFSLNLTLNTTLSASKNLTELCKTEGIKPTEAAPLHDCVEEISDSVDELTKSIPEMEETEGKSFAFRMSDIQTWVSAALTDEDTCMDGFSETTMNGDVKASVRIVIEKVAQLTSISLAFINQYARTKK
;
A
#
# COMPACT_ATOMS: atom_id res chain seq x y z
N MET A 1 68.81 -23.43 -30.36
CA MET A 1 68.05 -22.54 -29.44
C MET A 1 66.59 -22.39 -29.88
N ALA A 2 65.89 -23.49 -30.24
CA ALA A 2 64.49 -23.43 -30.68
C ALA A 2 63.52 -24.17 -29.74
N ALA A 3 64.03 -24.97 -28.79
CA ALA A 3 63.19 -25.80 -27.92
C ALA A 3 62.65 -25.07 -26.69
N THR A 4 63.32 -24.02 -26.19
CA THR A 4 62.91 -23.31 -24.97
C THR A 4 61.69 -22.40 -25.17
N GLY A 5 61.50 -21.85 -26.37
CA GLY A 5 60.32 -21.01 -26.70
C GLY A 5 59.01 -21.80 -26.74
N SER A 6 59.07 -23.09 -27.10
CA SER A 6 57.89 -23.96 -27.17
C SER A 6 57.32 -24.26 -25.78
N TYR A 7 58.17 -24.49 -24.77
CA TYR A 7 57.74 -24.73 -23.39
C TYR A 7 57.04 -23.51 -22.77
N PHE A 8 57.55 -22.30 -22.99
CA PHE A 8 56.90 -21.07 -22.52
C PHE A 8 55.54 -20.84 -23.19
N SER A 9 55.41 -21.18 -24.49
CA SER A 9 54.16 -21.06 -25.22
C SER A 9 53.10 -22.06 -24.73
N ILE A 10 53.50 -23.29 -24.42
CA ILE A 10 52.61 -24.32 -23.87
C ILE A 10 52.15 -23.95 -22.46
N ILE A 11 53.06 -23.46 -21.60
CA ILE A 11 52.72 -23.03 -20.23
C ILE A 11 51.75 -21.84 -20.27
N ALA A 12 51.97 -20.86 -21.16
CA ALA A 12 51.05 -19.73 -21.35
C ALA A 12 49.66 -20.19 -21.82
N LEU A 13 49.59 -21.18 -22.71
CA LEU A 13 48.30 -21.76 -23.16
C LEU A 13 47.56 -22.48 -22.04
N ILE A 14 48.27 -23.26 -21.20
CA ILE A 14 47.68 -23.97 -20.06
C ILE A 14 47.14 -22.97 -19.03
N ILE A 15 47.87 -21.88 -18.76
CA ILE A 15 47.44 -20.82 -17.84
C ILE A 15 46.18 -20.11 -18.38
N LEU A 16 46.11 -19.82 -19.69
CA LEU A 16 44.91 -19.22 -20.32
C LEU A 16 43.69 -20.15 -20.27
N ILE A 17 43.87 -21.46 -20.46
CA ILE A 17 42.79 -22.46 -20.34
C ILE A 17 42.29 -22.55 -18.89
N GLN A 18 43.21 -22.53 -17.90
CA GLN A 18 42.85 -22.51 -16.48
C GLN A 18 42.07 -21.24 -16.10
N LEU A 19 42.48 -20.06 -16.60
CA LEU A 19 41.75 -18.80 -16.41
C LEU A 19 40.36 -18.79 -17.07
N ALA A 20 40.22 -19.38 -18.27
CA ALA A 20 38.92 -19.49 -18.96
C ALA A 20 37.94 -20.44 -18.25
N THR A 21 38.43 -21.52 -17.64
CA THR A 21 37.59 -22.44 -16.84
C THR A 21 37.13 -21.86 -15.49
N ASN A 22 37.87 -20.89 -14.93
CA ASN A 22 37.51 -20.19 -13.68
C ASN A 22 36.56 -19.00 -13.89
N LEU A 23 36.35 -18.55 -15.14
CA LEU A 23 35.33 -17.55 -15.50
C LEU A 23 33.94 -18.16 -15.75
N ASN A 24 33.82 -19.49 -15.70
CA ASN A 24 32.55 -20.21 -15.90
C ASN A 24 32.01 -20.86 -14.61
N SER A 25 32.17 -20.19 -13.47
CA SER A 25 31.23 -20.33 -12.35
C SER A 25 30.11 -19.30 -12.45
N CYS A 26 29.45 -19.22 -13.61
CA CYS A 26 28.02 -18.99 -13.57
C CYS A 26 27.45 -20.22 -12.87
N SER A 27 27.06 -20.07 -11.61
CA SER A 27 26.01 -20.93 -11.08
C SER A 27 24.88 -20.84 -12.11
N ALA A 28 24.72 -21.88 -12.92
CA ALA A 28 23.44 -22.15 -13.51
C ALA A 28 22.54 -22.34 -12.29
N ALA A 29 21.88 -21.25 -11.87
CA ALA A 29 20.68 -21.38 -11.10
C ALA A 29 19.85 -22.33 -11.95
N THR A 30 19.70 -23.58 -11.49
CA THR A 30 18.68 -24.50 -11.97
C THR A 30 17.48 -23.62 -12.29
N PRO A 31 16.99 -23.57 -13.54
CA PRO A 31 15.78 -22.83 -13.80
C PRO A 31 14.80 -23.44 -12.81
N ILE A 32 14.43 -22.66 -11.78
CA ILE A 32 13.32 -23.02 -10.93
C ILE A 32 12.23 -23.10 -11.97
N ARG A 33 11.83 -24.33 -12.32
CA ARG A 33 10.62 -24.60 -13.07
C ARG A 33 9.57 -23.85 -12.28
N HIS A 34 9.24 -22.65 -12.74
CA HIS A 34 8.15 -21.86 -12.22
C HIS A 34 6.91 -22.65 -12.64
N SER A 35 6.54 -23.62 -11.82
CA SER A 35 5.24 -24.25 -11.90
C SER A 35 4.22 -23.14 -11.72
N GLY A 36 3.65 -22.65 -12.83
CA GLY A 36 2.38 -21.94 -12.90
C GLY A 36 2.11 -20.89 -11.82
N ARG A 37 3.04 -20.00 -11.48
CA ARG A 37 2.66 -18.77 -10.76
C ARG A 37 2.31 -17.73 -11.81
N ASN A 38 1.03 -17.43 -11.97
CA ASN A 38 0.56 -16.31 -12.77
C ASN A 38 0.97 -14.98 -12.08
N THR A 39 2.27 -14.68 -12.09
CA THR A 39 2.84 -13.44 -11.54
C THR A 39 2.59 -12.24 -12.45
N GLY A 40 1.92 -12.43 -13.59
CA GLY A 40 1.55 -11.36 -14.52
C GLY A 40 0.71 -10.30 -13.82
N PHE A 41 -0.34 -10.74 -13.11
CA PHE A 41 -1.17 -9.84 -12.30
C PHE A 41 -0.35 -9.03 -11.29
N ILE A 42 0.52 -9.69 -10.52
CA ILE A 42 1.39 -9.02 -9.54
C ILE A 42 2.29 -7.98 -10.22
N ARG A 43 2.87 -8.32 -11.36
CA ARG A 43 3.74 -7.42 -12.12
C ARG A 43 2.98 -6.17 -12.55
N THR A 44 1.78 -6.33 -13.10
CA THR A 44 0.94 -5.21 -13.52
C THR A 44 0.55 -4.34 -12.33
N SER A 45 0.05 -4.93 -11.23
CA SER A 45 -0.32 -4.16 -10.04
C SER A 45 0.86 -3.42 -9.42
N CYS A 46 2.07 -3.98 -9.46
CA CYS A 46 3.26 -3.32 -8.91
C CYS A 46 3.78 -2.14 -9.74
N ARG A 47 3.36 -1.98 -11.00
CA ARG A 47 3.79 -0.85 -11.85
C ARG A 47 3.27 0.49 -11.34
N THR A 48 2.07 0.49 -10.76
CA THR A 48 1.43 1.64 -10.11
C THR A 48 1.81 1.69 -8.63
N THR A 49 3.10 1.53 -8.31
CA THR A 49 3.58 1.69 -6.94
C THR A 49 4.88 2.47 -6.96
N LEU A 50 5.13 3.27 -5.93
CA LEU A 50 6.40 4.00 -5.76
C LEU A 50 7.64 3.08 -5.70
N GLN A 51 7.46 1.77 -5.45
CA GLN A 51 8.57 0.81 -5.37
C GLN A 51 8.29 -0.47 -6.19
N PRO A 52 8.27 -0.40 -7.53
CA PRO A 52 7.83 -1.53 -8.37
C PRO A 52 8.66 -2.80 -8.17
N SER A 53 9.99 -2.64 -8.02
CA SER A 53 10.91 -3.76 -7.80
C SER A 53 10.69 -4.45 -6.45
N LEU A 54 10.63 -3.67 -5.37
CA LEU A 54 10.37 -4.20 -4.02
C LEU A 54 8.98 -4.83 -3.94
N CYS A 55 7.97 -4.20 -4.54
CA CYS A 55 6.63 -4.72 -4.67
C CYS A 55 6.64 -6.10 -5.35
N PHE A 56 7.22 -6.21 -6.55
CA PHE A 56 7.21 -7.46 -7.30
C PHE A 56 7.94 -8.60 -6.56
N VAL A 57 9.14 -8.34 -6.03
CA VAL A 57 9.92 -9.33 -5.27
C VAL A 57 9.17 -9.78 -4.01
N THR A 58 8.46 -8.87 -3.36
CA THR A 58 7.69 -9.17 -2.15
C THR A 58 6.45 -10.00 -2.46
N PHE A 59 5.64 -9.57 -3.43
CA PHE A 59 4.30 -10.13 -3.67
C PHE A 59 4.28 -11.32 -4.64
N SER A 60 5.30 -11.50 -5.48
CA SER A 60 5.41 -12.68 -6.37
C SER A 60 5.41 -14.01 -5.60
N ARG A 61 5.91 -14.01 -4.37
CA ARG A 61 5.91 -15.17 -3.46
C ARG A 61 4.50 -15.54 -2.98
N TYR A 62 3.57 -14.58 -2.98
CA TYR A 62 2.18 -14.76 -2.58
C TYR A 62 1.25 -14.98 -3.79
N ALA A 63 1.77 -15.05 -5.02
CA ALA A 63 0.96 -15.11 -6.25
C ALA A 63 -0.06 -16.25 -6.25
N THR A 64 0.27 -17.42 -5.68
CA THR A 64 -0.65 -18.56 -5.57
C THR A 64 -1.82 -18.31 -4.61
N ARG A 65 -1.61 -17.51 -3.56
CA ARG A 65 -2.66 -17.09 -2.62
C ARG A 65 -3.50 -15.95 -3.21
N ILE A 66 -2.83 -15.00 -3.88
CA ILE A 66 -3.47 -13.82 -4.45
C ILE A 66 -4.36 -14.19 -5.64
N ARG A 67 -4.00 -15.21 -6.42
CA ARG A 67 -4.81 -15.76 -7.52
C ARG A 67 -5.37 -14.71 -8.50
N GLY A 68 -4.64 -13.62 -8.73
CA GLY A 68 -5.11 -12.55 -9.60
C GLY A 68 -6.20 -11.65 -9.02
N SER A 69 -6.50 -11.74 -7.72
CA SER A 69 -7.56 -10.95 -7.08
C SER A 69 -7.01 -9.65 -6.49
N PRO A 70 -7.51 -8.47 -6.90
CA PRO A 70 -7.16 -7.17 -6.30
C PRO A 70 -7.43 -7.13 -4.80
N ARG A 71 -8.55 -7.73 -4.35
CA ARG A 71 -8.89 -7.82 -2.92
C ARG A 71 -7.90 -8.67 -2.15
N LEU A 72 -7.53 -9.85 -2.67
CA LEU A 72 -6.53 -10.70 -1.99
C LEU A 72 -5.14 -10.06 -2.02
N LEU A 73 -4.81 -9.28 -3.05
CA LEU A 73 -3.58 -8.51 -3.12
C LEU A 73 -3.52 -7.42 -2.04
N ALA A 74 -4.55 -6.56 -1.96
CA ALA A 74 -4.63 -5.49 -0.97
C ALA A 74 -4.62 -6.04 0.47
N THR A 75 -5.44 -7.06 0.76
CA THR A 75 -5.47 -7.70 2.09
C THR A 75 -4.15 -8.39 2.45
N THR A 76 -3.46 -9.01 1.49
CA THR A 76 -2.13 -9.58 1.70
C THR A 76 -1.10 -8.49 2.00
N ALA A 77 -1.16 -7.37 1.28
CA ALA A 77 -0.25 -6.24 1.50
C ALA A 77 -0.45 -5.58 2.86
N LEU A 78 -1.69 -5.36 3.25
CA LEU A 78 -2.06 -4.84 4.57
C LEU A 78 -1.61 -5.77 5.69
N SER A 79 -1.84 -7.08 5.55
CA SER A 79 -1.36 -8.07 6.51
C SER A 79 0.16 -8.08 6.62
N LEU A 80 0.87 -7.90 5.52
CA LEU A 80 2.33 -7.85 5.51
C LEU A 80 2.87 -6.55 6.11
N ALA A 81 2.25 -5.42 5.82
CA ALA A 81 2.53 -4.13 6.44
C ALA A 81 2.35 -4.24 7.97
N PHE A 82 1.17 -4.66 8.43
CA PHE A 82 0.86 -4.91 9.84
C PHE A 82 1.89 -5.78 10.56
N ASN A 83 2.21 -6.94 10.00
CA ASN A 83 3.17 -7.86 10.62
C ASN A 83 4.59 -7.27 10.67
N THR A 84 4.96 -6.49 9.65
CA THR A 84 6.26 -5.80 9.62
C THR A 84 6.30 -4.69 10.66
N THR A 85 5.24 -3.88 10.78
CA THR A 85 5.10 -2.83 11.81
C THR A 85 5.24 -3.43 13.20
N ARG A 86 4.45 -4.46 13.50
CA ARG A 86 4.49 -5.18 14.79
C ARG A 86 5.86 -5.76 15.10
N PHE A 87 6.55 -6.32 14.10
CA PHE A 87 7.91 -6.84 14.27
C PHE A 87 8.93 -5.71 14.53
N ALA A 88 8.80 -4.59 13.83
CA ALA A 88 9.63 -3.41 14.02
C ALA A 88 9.46 -2.85 15.44
N THR A 89 8.23 -2.67 15.91
CA THR A 89 7.90 -2.19 17.28
C THR A 89 8.53 -3.10 18.33
N LYS A 90 8.29 -4.42 18.25
CA LYS A 90 8.89 -5.40 19.18
C LYS A 90 10.40 -5.37 19.16
N SER A 91 11.00 -5.24 17.98
CA SER A 91 12.46 -5.11 17.85
C SER A 91 12.97 -3.85 18.53
N MET A 92 12.27 -2.72 18.39
CA MET A 92 12.66 -1.45 19.00
C MET A 92 12.50 -1.46 20.53
N ILE A 93 11.42 -2.06 21.05
CA ILE A 93 11.24 -2.33 22.49
C ILE A 93 12.38 -3.21 23.02
N THR A 94 12.80 -4.22 22.26
CA THR A 94 13.92 -5.09 22.66
C THR A 94 15.24 -4.33 22.64
N LEU A 95 15.43 -3.43 21.67
CA LEU A 95 16.61 -2.58 21.58
C LEU A 95 16.66 -1.54 22.72
N SER A 96 15.51 -1.01 23.17
CA SER A 96 15.47 0.00 24.22
C SER A 96 15.85 -0.55 25.60
N LYS A 97 15.72 -1.86 25.79
CA LYS A 97 16.07 -2.59 27.02
C LYS A 97 17.53 -3.04 27.08
N ARG A 98 18.33 -2.85 26.04
CA ARG A 98 19.74 -3.29 26.04
C ARG A 98 20.60 -2.38 26.92
N HIS A 99 21.45 -2.99 27.74
CA HIS A 99 22.50 -2.26 28.47
C HIS A 99 23.47 -1.57 27.49
N GLY A 100 23.93 -0.38 27.88
CA GLY A 100 24.84 0.44 27.07
C GLY A 100 24.16 1.41 26.10
N LEU A 101 22.83 1.54 26.14
CA LEU A 101 22.12 2.56 25.39
C LEU A 101 22.30 3.94 26.02
N LYS A 102 22.61 4.95 25.20
CA LYS A 102 22.63 6.33 25.68
C LYS A 102 21.20 6.81 25.91
N ARG A 103 21.00 7.73 26.87
CA ARG A 103 19.69 8.37 27.16
C ARG A 103 18.97 8.86 25.90
N ARG A 104 19.72 9.42 24.94
CA ARG A 104 19.19 9.89 23.65
C ARG A 104 18.73 8.77 22.73
N GLU A 105 19.44 7.65 22.69
CA GLU A 105 19.06 6.48 21.89
C GLU A 105 17.80 5.82 22.46
N ALA A 106 17.64 5.82 23.78
CA ALA A 106 16.45 5.34 24.46
C ALA A 106 15.23 6.25 24.19
N ALA A 107 15.43 7.58 24.25
CA ALA A 107 14.39 8.55 23.90
C ALA A 107 13.94 8.41 22.44
N ALA A 108 14.87 8.29 21.50
CA ALA A 108 14.55 8.06 20.09
C ALA A 108 13.73 6.77 19.89
N LEU A 109 14.13 5.65 20.53
CA LEU A 109 13.36 4.41 20.44
C LEU A 109 11.97 4.51 21.05
N ARG A 110 11.80 5.27 22.14
CA ARG A 110 10.49 5.47 22.75
C ARG A 110 9.55 6.16 21.78
N VAL A 111 10.01 7.24 21.15
CA VAL A 111 9.27 7.94 20.09
C VAL A 111 8.96 6.97 18.95
N CYS A 112 9.94 6.22 18.45
CA CYS A 112 9.67 5.26 17.36
C CYS A 112 8.71 4.11 17.76
N VAL A 113 8.64 3.74 19.05
CA VAL A 113 7.75 2.67 19.54
C VAL A 113 6.33 3.18 19.72
N GLU A 114 6.15 4.40 20.23
CA GLU A 114 4.84 5.05 20.37
C GLU A 114 4.20 5.18 18.97
N GLU A 115 4.92 5.74 18.00
CA GLU A 115 4.44 5.93 16.61
C GLU A 115 4.11 4.60 15.90
N LEU A 116 4.97 3.58 16.03
CA LEU A 116 4.68 2.26 15.46
C LEU A 116 3.60 1.50 16.24
N GLY A 117 3.26 1.93 17.45
CA GLY A 117 2.19 1.38 18.26
C GLY A 117 0.83 1.78 17.69
N ASP A 118 0.61 3.07 17.49
CA ASP A 118 -0.63 3.61 16.94
C ASP A 118 -0.92 2.98 15.58
N SER A 119 0.08 3.00 14.68
CA SER A 119 0.09 2.32 13.38
C SER A 119 -0.54 0.92 13.34
N ILE A 120 -0.27 0.12 14.38
CA ILE A 120 -0.70 -1.28 14.48
C ILE A 120 -2.19 -1.35 14.69
N ASP A 121 -2.76 -0.46 15.48
CA ASP A 121 -4.18 -0.45 15.80
C ASP A 121 -5.01 -0.05 14.58
N GLU A 122 -4.60 0.97 13.81
CA GLU A 122 -5.32 1.30 12.56
C GLU A 122 -5.12 0.22 11.48
N LEU A 123 -3.91 -0.35 11.32
CA LEU A 123 -3.69 -1.44 10.36
C LEU A 123 -4.56 -2.66 10.71
N LYS A 124 -4.69 -2.98 11.99
CA LYS A 124 -5.55 -4.07 12.48
C LYS A 124 -7.02 -3.80 12.21
N ASP A 125 -7.48 -2.58 12.48
CA ASP A 125 -8.85 -2.15 12.19
C ASP A 125 -9.15 -2.29 10.70
N SER A 126 -8.32 -1.71 9.84
CA SER A 126 -8.43 -1.81 8.38
C SER A 126 -8.46 -3.26 7.85
N ILE A 127 -7.62 -4.16 8.39
CA ILE A 127 -7.66 -5.59 8.05
C ILE A 127 -8.99 -6.22 8.48
N GLY A 128 -9.48 -5.90 9.67
CA GLY A 128 -10.77 -6.36 10.18
C GLY A 128 -11.94 -5.92 9.30
N LYS A 129 -11.91 -4.66 8.85
CA LYS A 129 -12.91 -4.06 7.96
C LYS A 129 -12.94 -4.75 6.59
N LEU A 130 -11.78 -5.04 5.98
CA LEU A 130 -11.71 -5.76 4.69
C LEU A 130 -12.08 -7.25 4.78
N SER A 131 -11.93 -7.86 5.97
CA SER A 131 -12.14 -9.30 6.18
C SER A 131 -13.60 -9.65 6.47
N ARG A 132 -14.39 -8.72 7.03
CA ARG A 132 -15.82 -8.95 7.31
C ARG A 132 -16.64 -8.87 6.02
N HIS A 133 -17.41 -9.93 5.75
CA HIS A 133 -18.45 -9.95 4.69
C HIS A 133 -19.81 -9.62 5.31
N GLY A 134 -20.55 -8.69 4.71
CA GLY A 134 -22.01 -8.69 4.70
C GLY A 134 -22.77 -8.54 6.03
N ALA A 135 -22.41 -7.61 6.91
CA ALA A 135 -23.26 -7.28 8.05
C ALA A 135 -23.27 -5.77 8.35
N GLY A 136 -24.39 -5.13 7.99
CA GLY A 136 -25.08 -4.11 8.77
C GLY A 136 -24.31 -2.85 9.18
N GLY A 137 -24.63 -1.74 8.53
CA GLY A 137 -24.12 -0.42 8.84
C GLY A 137 -24.59 0.21 10.16
N SER A 138 -24.09 1.44 10.35
CA SER A 138 -24.39 2.46 11.37
C SER A 138 -23.43 2.64 12.57
N THR A 139 -22.17 2.19 12.50
CA THR A 139 -21.18 2.60 13.53
C THR A 139 -19.72 2.63 13.07
N PHE A 140 -19.47 3.04 11.82
CA PHE A 140 -18.10 3.07 11.28
C PHE A 140 -17.39 4.43 11.35
N ARG A 141 -18.07 5.43 11.92
CA ARG A 141 -17.61 6.82 11.89
C ARG A 141 -16.78 7.15 13.14
N ARG A 142 -15.53 7.56 12.89
CA ARG A 142 -14.61 8.31 13.76
C ARG A 142 -13.60 7.48 14.58
N GLN A 143 -12.35 7.48 14.11
CA GLN A 143 -11.13 7.92 14.80
C GLN A 143 -9.92 7.64 13.90
N VAL A 144 -9.02 8.61 13.77
CA VAL A 144 -7.67 8.39 13.22
C VAL A 144 -6.72 9.31 14.01
N SER A 145 -5.65 8.77 14.58
CA SER A 145 -4.45 9.39 15.21
C SER A 145 -3.21 8.69 14.63
N ASP A 146 -2.28 9.41 14.01
CA ASP A 146 -0.95 9.81 14.54
C ASP A 146 0.16 8.87 14.06
N LEU A 147 0.35 8.89 12.74
CA LEU A 147 1.57 8.42 12.07
C LEU A 147 2.30 9.59 11.42
N GLN A 148 2.14 10.78 12.04
CA GLN A 148 2.36 12.13 11.50
C GLN A 148 3.73 12.40 10.89
N THR A 149 4.67 11.48 11.03
CA THR A 149 6.07 11.85 10.88
C THR A 149 6.88 10.75 10.22
N TRP A 150 6.34 9.55 10.09
CA TRP A 150 7.19 8.38 9.97
C TRP A 150 7.20 7.80 8.55
N VAL A 151 6.09 7.76 7.80
CA VAL A 151 6.11 7.19 6.44
C VAL A 151 6.75 8.13 5.41
N SER A 152 6.50 9.45 5.48
CA SER A 152 7.21 10.42 4.64
C SER A 152 8.71 10.37 4.81
N ALA A 153 9.16 10.17 6.04
CA ALA A 153 10.56 10.39 6.37
C ALA A 153 11.38 9.10 6.61
N ALA A 154 10.72 7.96 6.71
CA ALA A 154 11.35 6.68 6.39
C ALA A 154 11.69 6.55 4.90
N LEU A 155 10.96 7.29 4.04
CA LEU A 155 11.23 7.41 2.61
C LEU A 155 12.22 8.55 2.28
N THR A 156 12.31 9.60 3.12
CA THR A 156 13.28 10.71 3.00
C THR A 156 13.95 11.01 4.35
N ASP A 157 15.29 11.02 4.45
CA ASP A 157 16.12 11.04 5.69
C ASP A 157 15.85 12.03 6.88
N ASP A 158 14.71 12.71 6.93
CA ASP A 158 14.26 13.72 7.90
C ASP A 158 13.03 13.26 8.74
N ASP A 159 13.12 12.19 9.55
CA ASP A 159 12.00 11.73 10.43
C ASP A 159 12.26 12.14 11.88
N THR A 160 11.28 12.41 12.75
CA THR A 160 11.57 12.66 14.18
C THR A 160 12.20 11.44 14.87
N CYS A 161 11.83 10.22 14.44
CA CYS A 161 12.43 8.96 14.89
C CYS A 161 13.94 8.90 14.57
N MET A 162 14.41 9.42 13.44
CA MET A 162 15.83 9.47 13.08
C MET A 162 16.49 10.84 13.09
N ASP A 163 15.81 11.96 13.28
CA ASP A 163 16.32 13.28 13.69
C ASP A 163 16.85 13.17 15.11
N GLY A 164 16.10 12.44 15.94
CA GLY A 164 16.59 11.90 17.20
C GLY A 164 17.89 11.10 17.04
N LEU A 165 18.14 10.50 15.86
CA LEU A 165 19.31 9.69 15.49
C LEU A 165 20.37 10.41 14.62
N SER A 166 20.07 11.57 14.03
CA SER A 166 20.88 12.25 12.99
C SER A 166 22.01 13.08 13.58
N ARG A 167 21.97 13.34 14.90
CA ARG A 167 23.06 14.01 15.62
C ARG A 167 24.30 13.11 15.72
N LYS A 168 25.49 13.70 15.49
CA LYS A 168 26.82 13.04 15.51
C LYS A 168 27.11 12.16 16.76
N SER A 169 26.35 12.30 17.85
CA SER A 169 26.52 11.56 19.11
C SER A 169 25.97 10.12 19.16
N ILE A 170 25.27 9.66 18.12
CA ILE A 170 24.57 8.36 18.12
C ILE A 170 25.34 7.29 17.37
N ASN A 171 25.29 6.06 17.88
CA ASN A 171 26.02 4.94 17.31
C ASN A 171 25.54 4.65 15.88
N ARG A 172 26.46 4.68 14.90
CA ARG A 172 26.13 4.48 13.47
C ARG A 172 25.47 3.12 13.19
N LYS A 173 25.92 2.05 13.86
CA LYS A 173 25.37 0.68 13.72
C LYS A 173 23.99 0.56 14.36
N PHE A 174 23.72 1.33 15.40
CA PHE A 174 22.40 1.45 16.01
C PHE A 174 21.43 2.17 15.06
N ARG A 175 21.81 3.37 14.59
CA ARG A 175 21.03 4.16 13.64
C ARG A 175 20.66 3.37 12.38
N SER A 176 21.63 2.67 11.78
CA SER A 176 21.38 1.83 10.59
C SER A 176 20.38 0.69 10.85
N ARG A 177 20.37 0.11 12.06
CA ARG A 177 19.44 -0.96 12.44
C ARG A 177 18.01 -0.46 12.62
N VAL A 178 17.85 0.75 13.15
CA VAL A 178 16.53 1.41 13.27
C VAL A 178 16.04 1.81 11.88
N ARG A 179 16.87 2.53 11.10
CA ARG A 179 16.58 2.94 9.72
C ARG A 179 16.06 1.81 8.84
N ARG A 180 16.75 0.66 8.86
CA ARG A 180 16.38 -0.49 8.01
C ARG A 180 14.99 -1.04 8.36
N ARG A 181 14.67 -1.10 9.65
CA ARG A 181 13.34 -1.55 10.10
C ARG A 181 12.28 -0.54 9.73
N VAL A 182 12.61 0.73 9.92
CA VAL A 182 11.74 1.86 9.64
C VAL A 182 11.39 1.94 8.16
N GLY A 183 12.40 2.05 7.29
CA GLY A 183 12.22 2.08 5.84
C GLY A 183 11.44 0.87 5.31
N LYS A 184 11.67 -0.34 5.84
CA LYS A 184 10.92 -1.53 5.42
C LYS A 184 9.42 -1.42 5.71
N VAL A 185 9.05 -0.93 6.89
CA VAL A 185 7.63 -0.75 7.23
C VAL A 185 7.02 0.31 6.30
N ALA A 186 7.75 1.39 5.98
CA ALA A 186 7.21 2.50 5.22
C ALA A 186 6.97 2.13 3.77
N HIS A 187 7.93 1.42 3.19
CA HIS A 187 7.81 0.82 1.89
C HIS A 187 6.59 -0.10 1.77
N LEU A 188 6.39 -0.99 2.74
CA LEU A 188 5.27 -1.94 2.71
C LEU A 188 3.92 -1.26 2.96
N THR A 189 3.84 -0.25 3.82
CA THR A 189 2.64 0.56 4.02
C THR A 189 2.28 1.34 2.75
N SER A 190 3.26 1.95 2.08
CA SER A 190 3.07 2.64 0.81
C SER A 190 2.53 1.71 -0.29
N ILE A 191 3.10 0.50 -0.43
CA ILE A 191 2.58 -0.50 -1.38
C ILE A 191 1.14 -0.94 -1.01
N ALA A 192 0.85 -1.12 0.29
CA ALA A 192 -0.48 -1.50 0.74
C ALA A 192 -1.53 -0.41 0.47
N LEU A 193 -1.17 0.87 0.64
CA LEU A 193 -2.02 2.01 0.30
C LEU A 193 -2.30 2.06 -1.22
N ALA A 194 -1.27 1.90 -2.06
CA ALA A 194 -1.46 1.88 -3.52
C ALA A 194 -2.41 0.76 -3.97
N PHE A 195 -2.30 -0.44 -3.39
CA PHE A 195 -3.24 -1.53 -3.69
C PHE A 195 -4.64 -1.31 -3.14
N SER A 196 -4.78 -0.62 -2.01
CA SER A 196 -6.08 -0.29 -1.42
C SER A 196 -6.81 0.74 -2.29
N LEU A 197 -6.12 1.79 -2.74
CA LEU A 197 -6.68 2.78 -3.67
C LEU A 197 -7.10 2.16 -5.00
N ASN A 198 -6.25 1.31 -5.58
CA ASN A 198 -6.60 0.57 -6.79
C ASN A 198 -7.82 -0.37 -6.59
N LEU A 199 -7.95 -1.00 -5.42
CA LEU A 199 -9.12 -1.81 -5.09
C LEU A 199 -10.38 -0.95 -4.97
N THR A 200 -10.29 0.22 -4.32
CA THR A 200 -11.38 1.19 -4.22
C THR A 200 -11.82 1.61 -5.62
N LEU A 201 -10.93 2.15 -6.45
CA LEU A 201 -11.25 2.61 -7.81
C LEU A 201 -11.92 1.51 -8.66
N ASN A 202 -11.36 0.29 -8.67
CA ASN A 202 -11.96 -0.81 -9.42
C ASN A 202 -13.37 -1.18 -8.92
N THR A 203 -13.62 -1.03 -7.62
CA THR A 203 -14.94 -1.27 -7.03
C THR A 203 -15.91 -0.15 -7.38
N THR A 204 -15.48 1.12 -7.36
CA THR A 204 -16.28 2.28 -7.75
C THR A 204 -16.62 2.26 -9.24
N LEU A 205 -15.68 1.90 -10.12
CA LEU A 205 -15.95 1.66 -11.55
C LEU A 205 -17.00 0.58 -11.77
N SER A 206 -16.90 -0.52 -11.03
CA SER A 206 -17.89 -1.60 -11.09
C SER A 206 -19.26 -1.14 -10.58
N ALA A 207 -19.28 -0.29 -9.54
CA ALA A 207 -20.50 0.29 -9.00
C ALA A 207 -21.18 1.22 -10.01
N SER A 208 -20.45 2.19 -10.58
CA SER A 208 -20.95 3.10 -11.63
C SER A 208 -21.57 2.30 -12.79
N LYS A 209 -20.89 1.25 -13.26
CA LYS A 209 -21.42 0.37 -14.31
C LYS A 209 -22.70 -0.34 -13.88
N ASN A 210 -22.72 -0.96 -12.70
CA ASN A 210 -23.89 -1.68 -12.19
C ASN A 210 -25.11 -0.75 -12.03
N LEU A 211 -24.89 0.46 -11.52
CA LEU A 211 -25.95 1.46 -11.35
C LEU A 211 -26.46 1.96 -12.70
N THR A 212 -25.55 2.20 -13.66
CA THR A 212 -25.92 2.55 -15.04
C THR A 212 -26.75 1.45 -15.73
N GLU A 213 -26.43 0.18 -15.48
CA GLU A 213 -27.22 -0.96 -15.97
C GLU A 213 -28.58 -1.04 -15.28
N LEU A 214 -28.64 -0.76 -13.97
CA LEU A 214 -29.89 -0.69 -13.21
C LEU A 214 -30.83 0.39 -13.77
N CYS A 215 -30.31 1.57 -14.13
CA CYS A 215 -31.09 2.63 -14.77
C CYS A 215 -31.73 2.21 -16.10
N LYS A 216 -31.17 1.20 -16.79
CA LYS A 216 -31.64 0.70 -18.09
C LYS A 216 -32.63 -0.45 -17.96
N THR A 217 -32.86 -0.96 -16.74
CA THR A 217 -33.79 -2.08 -16.54
C THR A 217 -35.24 -1.67 -16.81
N GLU A 218 -35.95 -2.50 -17.56
CA GLU A 218 -37.38 -2.31 -17.79
C GLU A 218 -38.15 -2.46 -16.46
N GLY A 219 -39.08 -1.54 -16.19
CA GLY A 219 -39.89 -1.56 -14.97
C GLY A 219 -39.47 -0.58 -13.88
N ILE A 220 -38.38 0.17 -14.06
CA ILE A 220 -38.02 1.31 -13.20
C ILE A 220 -39.07 2.42 -13.39
N LYS A 221 -39.68 2.88 -12.29
CA LYS A 221 -40.65 3.98 -12.34
C LYS A 221 -39.93 5.32 -12.51
N PRO A 222 -40.57 6.34 -13.10
CA PRO A 222 -39.97 7.70 -13.18
C PRO A 222 -39.55 8.27 -11.82
N THR A 223 -40.26 7.92 -10.74
CA THR A 223 -39.94 8.31 -9.36
C THR A 223 -38.68 7.64 -8.80
N GLU A 224 -38.25 6.54 -9.41
CA GLU A 224 -37.04 5.79 -9.05
C GLU A 224 -35.86 6.18 -9.96
N ALA A 225 -36.16 6.58 -11.21
CA ALA A 225 -35.17 6.95 -12.20
C ALA A 225 -34.34 8.18 -11.81
N ALA A 226 -34.96 9.22 -11.22
CA ALA A 226 -34.23 10.45 -10.89
C ALA A 226 -33.16 10.21 -9.80
N PRO A 227 -33.46 9.64 -8.62
CA PRO A 227 -32.42 9.39 -7.61
C PRO A 227 -31.37 8.36 -8.05
N LEU A 228 -31.71 7.45 -8.96
CA LEU A 228 -30.75 6.56 -9.60
C LEU A 228 -29.80 7.30 -10.54
N HIS A 229 -30.30 8.25 -11.33
CA HIS A 229 -29.46 9.08 -12.20
C HIS A 229 -28.50 9.93 -11.37
N ASP A 230 -29.01 10.61 -10.33
CA ASP A 230 -28.21 11.42 -9.43
C ASP A 230 -27.12 10.57 -8.77
N CYS A 231 -27.47 9.37 -8.28
CA CYS A 231 -26.45 8.47 -7.74
C CYS A 231 -25.40 8.02 -8.77
N VAL A 232 -25.78 7.79 -10.03
CA VAL A 232 -24.80 7.46 -11.09
C VAL A 232 -23.83 8.63 -11.32
N GLU A 233 -24.31 9.87 -11.25
CA GLU A 233 -23.49 11.09 -11.34
C GLU A 233 -22.49 11.15 -10.17
N GLU A 234 -22.97 11.07 -8.92
CA GLU A 234 -22.13 11.10 -7.71
C GLU A 234 -21.05 9.99 -7.71
N ILE A 235 -21.39 8.78 -8.16
CA ILE A 235 -20.42 7.68 -8.22
C ILE A 235 -19.45 7.84 -9.40
N SER A 236 -19.85 8.55 -10.46
CA SER A 236 -18.95 8.88 -11.56
C SER A 236 -17.96 9.97 -11.15
N ASP A 237 -18.40 10.96 -10.38
CA ASP A 237 -17.52 11.94 -9.74
C ASP A 237 -16.51 11.20 -8.85
N SER A 238 -16.98 10.35 -7.93
CA SER A 238 -16.11 9.52 -7.09
C SER A 238 -15.03 8.74 -7.88
N VAL A 239 -15.36 8.24 -9.08
CA VAL A 239 -14.39 7.59 -9.97
C VAL A 239 -13.31 8.58 -10.40
N ASP A 240 -13.66 9.80 -10.78
CA ASP A 240 -12.73 10.85 -11.18
C ASP A 240 -11.83 11.29 -10.01
N GLU A 241 -12.36 11.49 -8.79
CA GLU A 241 -11.55 11.80 -7.60
C GLU A 241 -10.55 10.68 -7.27
N LEU A 242 -11.01 9.43 -7.27
CA LEU A 242 -10.16 8.27 -6.99
C LEU A 242 -9.11 8.08 -8.10
N THR A 243 -9.47 8.34 -9.34
CA THR A 243 -8.55 8.29 -10.49
C THR A 243 -7.46 9.36 -10.38
N LYS A 244 -7.78 10.58 -9.93
CA LYS A 244 -6.79 11.64 -9.67
C LYS A 244 -5.83 11.27 -8.52
N SER A 245 -6.34 10.58 -7.51
CA SER A 245 -5.60 10.23 -6.28
C SER A 245 -4.43 9.25 -6.51
N ILE A 246 -4.58 8.30 -7.45
CA ILE A 246 -3.58 7.25 -7.69
C ILE A 246 -2.26 7.78 -8.28
N PRO A 247 -2.24 8.60 -9.36
CA PRO A 247 -0.99 9.15 -9.87
C PRO A 247 -0.37 10.20 -8.93
N GLU A 248 -1.17 10.98 -8.20
CA GLU A 248 -0.68 11.98 -7.25
C GLU A 248 0.10 11.34 -6.07
N MET A 249 -0.30 10.13 -5.67
CA MET A 249 0.43 9.27 -4.72
C MET A 249 1.84 8.92 -5.23
N GLU A 250 2.01 8.83 -6.55
CA GLU A 250 3.23 8.37 -7.22
C GLU A 250 4.15 9.50 -7.70
N GLU A 251 3.62 10.72 -7.80
CA GLU A 251 4.38 11.88 -8.26
C GLU A 251 5.61 12.13 -7.38
N THR A 252 6.73 12.52 -7.97
CA THR A 252 7.97 12.83 -7.21
C THR A 252 8.54 14.20 -7.54
N GLU A 253 8.02 14.84 -8.59
CA GLU A 253 8.50 16.11 -9.11
C GLU A 253 7.40 17.18 -9.01
N GLY A 254 7.78 18.46 -8.94
CA GLY A 254 6.84 19.59 -9.01
C GLY A 254 6.10 19.97 -7.73
N LYS A 255 5.56 19.02 -6.94
CA LYS A 255 4.78 19.31 -5.71
C LYS A 255 5.42 18.76 -4.45
N SER A 256 5.38 19.54 -3.36
CA SER A 256 5.79 19.04 -2.05
C SER A 256 4.87 17.87 -1.62
N PHE A 257 5.43 16.86 -0.96
CA PHE A 257 4.65 15.72 -0.46
C PHE A 257 3.42 16.15 0.35
N ALA A 258 3.54 17.19 1.19
CA ALA A 258 2.43 17.69 2.01
C ALA A 258 1.28 18.21 1.14
N PHE A 259 1.61 18.90 0.04
CA PHE A 259 0.62 19.42 -0.90
C PHE A 259 -0.07 18.29 -1.66
N ARG A 260 0.70 17.37 -2.24
CA ARG A 260 0.16 16.19 -2.96
C ARG A 260 -0.81 15.39 -2.10
N MET A 261 -0.42 15.23 -0.85
CA MET A 261 -1.23 14.53 0.11
C MET A 261 -2.52 15.25 0.47
N SER A 262 -2.45 16.57 0.65
CA SER A 262 -3.64 17.39 0.88
C SER A 262 -4.62 17.25 -0.30
N ASP A 263 -4.12 17.19 -1.54
CA ASP A 263 -4.94 16.94 -2.73
C ASP A 263 -5.59 15.55 -2.64
N ILE A 264 -4.82 14.49 -2.38
CA ILE A 264 -5.33 13.12 -2.23
C ILE A 264 -6.37 13.03 -1.10
N GLN A 265 -6.12 13.64 0.05
CA GLN A 265 -7.07 13.68 1.17
C GLN A 265 -8.37 14.35 0.77
N THR A 266 -8.27 15.45 0.02
CA THR A 266 -9.43 16.21 -0.45
C THR A 266 -10.26 15.35 -1.41
N TRP A 267 -9.62 14.77 -2.43
CA TRP A 267 -10.31 13.94 -3.42
C TRP A 267 -10.94 12.69 -2.81
N VAL A 268 -10.22 11.95 -1.96
CA VAL A 268 -10.80 10.73 -1.36
C VAL A 268 -11.87 11.06 -0.32
N SER A 269 -11.83 12.24 0.32
CA SER A 269 -12.93 12.70 1.18
C SER A 269 -14.15 13.16 0.39
N ALA A 270 -13.94 13.78 -0.77
CA ALA A 270 -15.01 14.15 -1.69
C ALA A 270 -15.71 12.88 -2.22
N ALA A 271 -14.97 11.90 -2.75
CA ALA A 271 -15.53 10.61 -3.17
C ALA A 271 -16.38 9.94 -2.07
N LEU A 272 -15.91 9.94 -0.82
CA LEU A 272 -16.70 9.40 0.30
C LEU A 272 -17.98 10.21 0.58
N THR A 273 -17.93 11.51 0.34
CA THR A 273 -19.10 12.41 0.46
C THR A 273 -20.09 12.11 -0.65
N ASP A 274 -19.65 11.95 -1.89
CA ASP A 274 -20.52 11.65 -3.04
C ASP A 274 -21.18 10.27 -2.88
N GLU A 275 -20.45 9.30 -2.33
CA GLU A 275 -20.99 7.99 -1.94
C GLU A 275 -22.09 8.10 -0.85
N ASP A 276 -21.89 8.97 0.15
CA ASP A 276 -22.91 9.28 1.18
C ASP A 276 -24.11 10.03 0.53
N THR A 277 -23.87 11.00 -0.35
CA THR A 277 -24.89 11.79 -1.08
C THR A 277 -25.76 10.90 -1.96
N CYS A 278 -25.17 9.98 -2.73
CA CYS A 278 -25.91 8.98 -3.49
C CYS A 278 -26.90 8.24 -2.58
N MET A 279 -26.47 7.79 -1.39
CA MET A 279 -27.33 7.04 -0.48
C MET A 279 -28.45 7.89 0.14
N ASP A 280 -28.17 9.17 0.43
CA ASP A 280 -29.15 10.09 0.99
C ASP A 280 -30.36 10.30 0.06
N GLY A 281 -30.14 10.28 -1.26
CA GLY A 281 -31.21 10.34 -2.28
C GLY A 281 -32.25 9.20 -2.19
N PHE A 282 -31.93 8.11 -1.50
CA PHE A 282 -32.84 6.95 -1.31
C PHE A 282 -33.51 6.91 0.07
N SER A 283 -33.25 7.88 0.95
CA SER A 283 -33.74 7.86 2.33
C SER A 283 -35.21 8.23 2.48
N GLU A 284 -35.74 9.10 1.62
CA GLU A 284 -37.09 9.69 1.76
C GLU A 284 -38.14 9.18 0.74
N THR A 285 -37.72 8.40 -0.25
CA THR A 285 -38.57 8.03 -1.39
C THR A 285 -39.32 6.71 -1.18
N THR A 286 -40.59 6.65 -1.60
CA THR A 286 -41.42 5.43 -1.68
C THR A 286 -40.98 4.56 -2.85
N MET A 287 -39.75 4.05 -2.79
CA MET A 287 -39.16 3.19 -3.82
C MET A 287 -39.44 1.71 -3.60
N ASN A 288 -39.32 0.93 -4.69
CA ASN A 288 -39.18 -0.51 -4.60
C ASN A 288 -38.01 -0.89 -3.66
N GLY A 289 -38.31 -1.76 -2.68
CA GLY A 289 -37.33 -2.26 -1.72
C GLY A 289 -36.13 -2.96 -2.38
N ASP A 290 -36.33 -3.60 -3.53
CA ASP A 290 -35.28 -4.34 -4.24
C ASP A 290 -34.26 -3.40 -4.91
N VAL A 291 -34.73 -2.29 -5.50
CA VAL A 291 -33.87 -1.26 -6.10
C VAL A 291 -33.04 -0.60 -5.00
N LYS A 292 -33.70 -0.16 -3.92
CA LYS A 292 -33.03 0.44 -2.76
C LYS A 292 -32.01 -0.50 -2.12
N ALA A 293 -32.35 -1.78 -1.98
CA ALA A 293 -31.41 -2.78 -1.44
C ALA A 293 -30.20 -3.00 -2.36
N SER A 294 -30.43 -3.04 -3.67
CA SER A 294 -29.37 -3.22 -4.67
C SER A 294 -28.37 -2.05 -4.66
N VAL A 295 -28.87 -0.81 -4.69
CA VAL A 295 -28.03 0.40 -4.58
C VAL A 295 -27.25 0.37 -3.27
N ARG A 296 -27.93 0.15 -2.14
CA ARG A 296 -27.31 0.10 -0.81
C ARG A 296 -26.15 -0.89 -0.73
N ILE A 297 -26.31 -2.12 -1.23
CA ILE A 297 -25.26 -3.14 -1.20
C ILE A 297 -24.02 -2.68 -1.98
N VAL A 298 -24.24 -2.05 -3.13
CA VAL A 298 -23.16 -1.57 -3.99
C VAL A 298 -22.43 -0.40 -3.33
N ILE A 299 -23.16 0.61 -2.86
CA ILE A 299 -22.56 1.83 -2.32
C ILE A 299 -21.94 1.63 -0.95
N GLU A 300 -22.57 0.87 -0.03
CA GLU A 300 -21.96 0.60 1.29
C GLU A 300 -20.58 -0.07 1.15
N LYS A 301 -20.42 -0.93 0.13
CA LYS A 301 -19.13 -1.55 -0.17
C LYS A 301 -18.11 -0.56 -0.69
N VAL A 302 -18.52 0.37 -1.55
CA VAL A 302 -17.66 1.45 -2.07
C VAL A 302 -17.23 2.36 -0.92
N ALA A 303 -18.20 2.92 -0.17
CA ALA A 303 -17.98 3.74 1.02
C ALA A 303 -17.07 3.09 2.06
N GLN A 304 -17.22 1.79 2.28
CA GLN A 304 -16.33 1.06 3.17
C GLN A 304 -14.87 1.09 2.67
N LEU A 305 -14.64 0.82 1.38
CA LEU A 305 -13.30 0.83 0.79
C LEU A 305 -12.70 2.23 0.70
N THR A 306 -13.52 3.24 0.37
CA THR A 306 -13.10 4.64 0.33
C THR A 306 -12.73 5.13 1.72
N SER A 307 -13.51 4.79 2.75
CA SER A 307 -13.19 5.08 4.16
C SER A 307 -11.88 4.40 4.61
N ILE A 308 -11.64 3.14 4.22
CA ILE A 308 -10.37 2.45 4.51
C ILE A 308 -9.20 3.17 3.83
N SER A 309 -9.33 3.50 2.54
CA SER A 309 -8.31 4.22 1.80
C SER A 309 -8.06 5.61 2.40
N LEU A 310 -9.11 6.34 2.79
CA LEU A 310 -9.00 7.64 3.47
C LEU A 310 -8.34 7.52 4.83
N ALA A 311 -8.62 6.46 5.60
CA ALA A 311 -7.94 6.21 6.87
C ALA A 311 -6.44 6.00 6.64
N PHE A 312 -6.06 5.19 5.64
CA PHE A 312 -4.66 5.01 5.26
C PHE A 312 -4.02 6.27 4.72
N ILE A 313 -4.74 7.06 3.93
CA ILE A 313 -4.25 8.34 3.42
C ILE A 313 -4.04 9.27 4.60
N ASN A 314 -5.03 9.49 5.47
CA ASN A 314 -4.88 10.33 6.66
C ASN A 314 -3.70 9.89 7.53
N GLN A 315 -3.52 8.58 7.69
CA GLN A 315 -2.38 7.98 8.37
C GLN A 315 -1.05 8.25 7.63
N TYR A 316 -1.04 8.13 6.31
CA TYR A 316 0.10 8.43 5.44
C TYR A 316 0.32 9.94 5.30
N ALA A 317 -0.67 10.78 5.59
CA ALA A 317 -0.74 12.18 5.18
C ALA A 317 -0.34 13.17 6.25
N ARG A 318 -0.81 12.86 7.45
CA ARG A 318 -0.08 13.19 8.65
C ARG A 318 1.26 12.47 8.46
N THR A 319 2.18 12.97 7.67
CA THR A 319 3.59 12.55 7.64
C THR A 319 4.51 13.75 7.40
N LYS A 320 3.95 14.95 7.10
CA LYS A 320 4.65 16.24 6.88
C LYS A 320 3.87 17.46 7.40
N LYS A 321 3.89 17.72 8.71
CA LYS A 321 3.90 19.11 9.19
C LYS A 321 5.16 19.36 9.99
#